data_AF-A0A345P0Q0-F1
#
_entry.id   AF-A0A345P0Q0-F1
#
_cell.length_a   1.000
_cell.length_b   1.000
_cell.length_c   1.000
_cell.angle_alpha   90.00
_cell.angle_beta   90.00
_cell.angle_gamma   90.00
#
_symmetry.space_group_name_H-M   'P 1'
#
loop_
_entity.id
_entity.type
_entity.pdbx_description
1 polymer ?
#
loop_
_entity_poly.entity_id
_entity_poly.type
_entity_poly.pdbx_seq_one_letter_code
_entity_poly.pdbx_strand_id
1 'polypeptide(L)' 'MNKACEKAFLLFRIKVKRKIMYKEAGYFGFTHPRVVQCSQELDSLLNRVQRICS' A
#
# COMPACT_ATOMS: atom_id res chain seq x y z
N MET A 1 8.72 -14.50 12.76
CA MET A 1 9.27 -14.06 11.46
C MET A 1 10.44 -13.12 11.71
N ASN A 2 11.52 -13.24 10.93
CA ASN A 2 12.67 -12.34 11.04
C ASN A 2 12.26 -10.92 10.57
N LYS A 3 12.66 -9.85 11.31
CA LYS A 3 12.23 -8.45 11.04
C LYS A 3 12.52 -8.01 9.60
N ALA A 4 13.61 -8.49 9.02
CA ALA A 4 13.98 -8.24 7.62
C ALA A 4 12.97 -8.84 6.62
N CYS A 5 12.50 -10.07 6.87
CA CYS A 5 11.49 -10.73 6.04
C CYS A 5 10.13 -10.03 6.14
N GLU A 6 9.74 -9.59 7.34
CA GLU A 6 8.50 -8.81 7.51
C GLU A 6 8.55 -7.49 6.74
N LYS A 7 9.68 -6.77 6.81
CA LYS A 7 9.89 -5.54 6.04
C LYS A 7 9.82 -5.79 4.53
N ALA A 8 10.51 -6.82 4.04
CA ALA A 8 10.50 -7.17 2.62
C ALA A 8 9.09 -7.51 2.12
N PHE A 9 8.33 -8.27 2.90
CA PHE A 9 6.94 -8.61 2.60
C PHE A 9 6.03 -7.37 2.55
N LEU A 10 6.17 -6.45 3.50
CA LEU A 10 5.39 -5.21 3.53
C LEU A 10 5.72 -4.31 2.34
N LEU A 11 7.00 -4.16 1.99
CA LEU A 11 7.42 -3.39 0.81
C LEU A 11 6.88 -4.00 -0.49
N PHE A 12 6.84 -5.33 -0.58
CA PHE A 12 6.21 -6.02 -1.72
C PHE A 12 4.71 -5.69 -1.80
N ARG A 13 3.99 -5.78 -0.68
CA ARG A 13 2.55 -5.44 -0.63
C ARG A 13 2.28 -3.98 -1.01
N ILE A 14 3.12 -3.05 -0.58
CA ILE A 14 3.05 -1.62 -0.95
C ILE A 14 3.18 -1.46 -2.45
N LYS A 15 4.17 -2.11 -3.08
CA LYS A 15 4.38 -2.05 -4.53
C LYS A 15 3.17 -2.60 -5.30
N VAL A 16 2.62 -3.73 -4.86
CA VAL A 16 1.44 -4.33 -5.48
C VAL A 16 0.21 -3.43 -5.33
N LYS A 17 -0.08 -2.92 -4.12
CA LYS A 17 -1.23 -2.02 -3.90
C LYS A 17 -1.11 -0.71 -4.67
N ARG A 18 0.09 -0.12 -4.78
CA ARG A 18 0.31 1.06 -5.64
C ARG A 18 -0.11 0.80 -7.09
N LYS A 19 0.30 -0.33 -7.67
CA LYS A 19 -0.09 -0.68 -9.04
C LYS A 19 -1.60 -0.83 -9.19
N ILE A 20 -2.27 -1.46 -8.22
CA ILE A 20 -3.73 -1.59 -8.21
C ILE A 20 -4.39 -0.21 -8.12
N MET A 21 -3.97 0.64 -7.18
CA MET A 21 -4.51 1.99 -7.01
C MET A 21 -4.42 2.81 -8.29
N TYR A 22 -3.25 2.82 -8.97
CA TYR A 22 -3.10 3.56 -10.24
C TYR A 22 -3.95 2.97 -11.36
N LYS A 23 -4.10 1.65 -11.44
CA LYS A 23 -4.98 1.00 -12.42
C LYS A 23 -6.44 1.38 -12.20
N GLU A 24 -6.90 1.33 -10.95
CA GLU A 24 -8.27 1.71 -10.57
C GLU A 24 -8.49 3.21 -10.77
N ALA A 25 -7.49 4.06 -10.48
CA ALA A 25 -7.54 5.50 -10.75
C ALA A 25 -7.66 5.82 -12.24
N GLY A 26 -6.96 5.06 -13.09
CA GLY A 26 -7.07 5.21 -14.54
C GLY A 26 -8.45 4.82 -15.08
N TYR A 27 -9.14 3.89 -14.42
CA TYR A 27 -10.46 3.40 -14.85
C TYR A 27 -11.63 4.19 -14.24
N PHE A 28 -11.56 4.52 -12.94
CA PHE A 28 -12.64 5.12 -12.18
C PHE A 28 -12.39 6.58 -11.77
N GLY A 29 -11.15 7.06 -11.86
CA GLY A 29 -10.73 8.36 -11.33
C GLY A 29 -10.27 8.31 -9.87
N PHE A 30 -9.46 9.29 -9.45
CA PHE A 30 -8.82 9.30 -8.12
C PHE A 30 -9.77 9.45 -6.94
N THR A 31 -10.93 10.09 -7.15
CA THR A 31 -11.94 10.33 -6.11
C THR A 31 -12.90 9.16 -5.94
N HIS A 32 -12.83 8.15 -6.81
CA HIS A 32 -13.72 7.01 -6.72
C HIS A 32 -13.50 6.26 -5.39
N PRO A 33 -14.57 5.84 -4.68
CA PRO A 33 -14.46 5.21 -3.37
C PRO A 33 -13.47 4.03 -3.31
N ARG A 34 -13.38 3.24 -4.39
CA ARG A 34 -12.41 2.13 -4.48
C ARG A 34 -10.96 2.60 -4.49
N VAL A 35 -10.67 3.71 -5.16
CA VAL A 35 -9.31 4.28 -5.24
C VAL A 35 -8.94 4.92 -3.92
N VAL A 36 -9.89 5.63 -3.29
CA VAL A 36 -9.73 6.22 -1.95
C VAL A 36 -9.47 5.12 -0.91
N GLN A 37 -10.25 4.04 -0.94
CA GLN A 37 -10.03 2.88 -0.05
C GLN A 37 -8.66 2.26 -0.28
N CYS A 38 -8.25 2.08 -1.55
CA CYS A 38 -6.92 1.54 -1.87
C CYS A 38 -5.78 2.44 -1.34
N SER A 39 -5.96 3.76 -1.38
CA SER A 39 -5.03 4.73 -0.79
C SER A 39 -4.94 4.57 0.73
N GLN A 40 -6.07 4.46 1.44
CA GLN A 40 -6.10 4.29 2.90
C GLN A 40 -5.41 2.98 3.34
N GLU A 41 -5.60 1.90 2.60
CA GLU A 41 -4.92 0.64 2.85
C GLU A 41 -3.41 0.75 2.58
N LEU A 42 -3.01 1.52 1.57
CA LEU A 42 -1.61 1.78 1.27
C LEU A 42 -0.94 2.58 2.40
N ASP A 43 -1.60 3.62 2.91
CA ASP A 43 -1.12 4.40 4.06
C ASP A 43 -0.94 3.53 5.30
N SER A 44 -1.88 2.61 5.56
CA SER A 44 -1.76 1.66 6.67
C SER A 44 -0.52 0.77 6.54
N LEU A 45 -0.18 0.31 5.33
CA LEU A 45 1.03 -0.47 5.08
C LEU A 45 2.30 0.38 5.25
N LEU A 46 2.29 1.62 4.77
CA LEU A 46 3.42 2.56 4.92
C LEU A 46 3.69 2.87 6.39
N ASN A 47 2.65 3.14 7.18
CA ASN A 47 2.75 3.37 8.61
C ASN A 47 3.35 2.17 9.34
N ARG A 48 2.98 0.94 8.93
CA ARG A 48 3.54 -0.27 9.52
C ARG A 48 5.03 -0.44 9.21
N VAL A 49 5.47 -0.09 7.99
CA VAL A 49 6.89 -0.10 7.64
C VAL A 49 7.67 0.95 8.42
N GLN A 50 7.13 2.16 8.58
CA GLN A 50 7.77 3.20 9.40
C GLN A 50 7.98 2.74 10.84
N ARG A 51 6.99 2.10 11.47
CA ARG A 51 7.12 1.54 12.82
C ARG A 51 8.18 0.43 12.95
N ILE A 52 8.44 -0.33 11.89
CA ILE A 52 9.49 -1.36 11.88
C ILE A 52 10.89 -0.73 11.69
N CYS A 53 10.96 0.44 11.06
CA CYS A 53 12.21 1.16 10.81
C CYS A 53 12.53 2.24 11.85
N SER A 54 11.61 2.52 12.79
CA SER A 54 11.81 3.40 13.95
C SER A 54 12.41 2.60 15.10
#